data_AF-A0A7V4GAN7-F1
#
_entry.id   AF-A0A7V4GAN7-F1
#
_cell.length_a   1.000
_cell.length_b   1.000
_cell.length_c   1.000
_cell.angle_alpha   90.00
_cell.angle_beta   90.00
_cell.angle_gamma   90.00
#
_symmetry.space_group_name_H-M   'P 1'
#
loop_
_entity.id
_entity.type
_entity.pdbx_description
1 polymer ?
#
loop_
_entity_poly.entity_id
_entity_poly.type
_entity_poly.pdbx_seq_one_letter_code
_entity_poly.pdbx_strand_id
1 'polypeptide(L)' 'MRRVTVEFVGPVRRPCRERSLSLEIEGSIPVRALLERLGYAPEETTRLTVLVDGTRRGPDEPVPDGARVEILLPVGGG' A
#
# COMPACT_ATOMS: atom_id res chain seq x y z
N MET A 1 -10.54 2.88 16.38
CA MET A 1 -10.47 2.28 15.03
C MET A 1 -10.51 3.40 14.03
N ARG A 2 -9.47 3.52 13.21
CA ARG A 2 -9.36 4.57 12.20
C ARG A 2 -8.81 3.93 10.91
N ARG A 3 -9.05 4.63 9.82
CA ARG A 3 -9.17 4.07 8.48
C ARG A 3 -8.07 4.63 7.60
N VAL A 4 -7.20 3.78 7.08
CA VAL A 4 -6.26 4.14 6.02
C VAL A 4 -6.95 4.04 4.67
N THR A 5 -6.60 4.95 3.76
CA THR A 5 -7.11 4.93 2.38
C THR A 5 -6.00 4.45 1.46
N VAL A 6 -6.21 3.32 0.82
CA VAL A 6 -5.28 2.72 -0.15
C VAL A 6 -5.75 3.05 -1.55
N GLU A 7 -4.87 3.57 -2.39
CA GLU A 7 -5.09 3.84 -3.80
C GLU A 7 -4.17 2.97 -4.66
N PHE A 8 -4.73 2.39 -5.71
CA PHE A 8 -4.03 1.53 -6.64
C PHE A 8 -3.76 2.30 -7.94
N VAL A 9 -2.48 2.62 -8.18
CA VAL A 9 -2.05 3.46 -9.30
C VAL A 9 -1.38 2.61 -10.38
N GLY A 10 -1.83 2.78 -11.61
CA GLY A 10 -1.32 2.02 -12.77
C GLY A 10 -1.84 0.58 -12.83
N PRO A 11 -1.19 -0.29 -13.62
CA PRO A 11 -1.63 -1.67 -13.85
C PRO A 11 -1.26 -2.62 -12.69
N VAL A 12 -1.42 -2.17 -11.45
CA VAL A 12 -1.16 -2.99 -10.26
C VAL A 12 -2.31 -3.99 -10.05
N ARG A 13 -1.99 -5.17 -9.51
CA ARG A 13 -3.00 -6.13 -9.05
C ARG A 13 -3.88 -5.46 -8.01
N ARG A 14 -5.19 -5.68 -8.06
CA ARG A 14 -6.13 -5.09 -7.12
C ARG A 14 -6.96 -6.18 -6.47
N PRO A 15 -7.14 -6.17 -5.14
CA PRO A 15 -8.02 -7.11 -4.46
C PRO A 15 -9.51 -6.82 -4.73
N CYS A 16 -9.82 -5.61 -5.23
CA CYS A 16 -11.18 -5.17 -5.53
C CYS A 16 -11.25 -4.52 -6.94
N ARG A 17 -12.47 -4.26 -7.43
CA ARG A 17 -12.66 -3.61 -8.75
C ARG A 17 -12.34 -2.11 -8.70
N GLU A 18 -12.54 -1.52 -7.53
CA GLU A 18 -12.33 -0.11 -7.25
C GLU A 18 -10.84 0.26 -7.33
N ARG A 19 -10.55 1.54 -7.61
CA ARG A 19 -9.18 2.07 -7.59
C ARG A 19 -8.71 2.48 -6.20
N SER A 20 -9.62 2.48 -5.23
CA SER A 20 -9.33 2.84 -3.84
C SER A 20 -10.05 1.90 -2.89
N LEU A 21 -9.42 1.58 -1.77
CA LEU A 21 -9.97 0.76 -0.70
C LEU A 21 -9.68 1.43 0.65
N SER A 22 -10.69 1.46 1.51
CA SER A 22 -10.52 1.85 2.90
C SER A 22 -10.29 0.62 3.77
N LEU A 23 -9.22 0.61 4.55
CA LEU A 23 -8.91 -0.46 5.50
C LEU A 23 -8.85 0.07 6.92
N GLU A 24 -9.40 -0.69 7.85
CA GLU A 24 -9.23 -0.41 9.27
C GLU A 24 -7.92 -1.03 9.75
N ILE A 25 -7.09 -0.20 10.38
CA ILE A 25 -5.85 -0.65 11.01
C ILE A 25 -5.87 -0.25 12.49
N GLU A 26 -5.09 -0.99 13.28
CA GLU A 26 -4.90 -0.70 14.69
C GLU A 26 -3.51 -0.12 14.88
N GLY A 27 -3.43 1.15 15.30
CA GLY A 27 -2.17 1.87 15.45
C GLY A 27 -1.39 1.99 14.13
N SER A 28 -0.06 1.92 14.24
CA SER A 28 0.82 1.88 13.08
C SER A 28 1.20 0.44 12.76
N ILE A 29 1.06 0.05 11.49
CA ILE A 29 1.52 -1.26 11.00
C ILE A 29 2.63 -1.07 9.96
N PRO A 30 3.57 -2.03 9.81
CA PRO A 30 4.56 -1.92 8.75
C PRO A 30 3.90 -2.09 7.38
N VAL A 31 4.49 -1.46 6.34
CA VAL A 31 3.99 -1.54 4.95
C VAL A 31 3.78 -3.00 4.51
N ARG A 32 4.70 -3.91 4.83
CA ARG A 32 4.57 -5.34 4.51
C ARG A 32 3.27 -5.96 5.04
N ALA A 33 2.90 -5.64 6.28
CA ALA A 33 1.69 -6.17 6.90
C ALA A 33 0.41 -5.60 6.24
N LEU A 34 0.45 -4.35 5.78
CA LEU A 34 -0.64 -3.78 4.99
C LEU A 34 -0.81 -4.51 3.65
N LEU A 35 0.29 -4.79 2.96
CA LEU A 35 0.29 -5.49 1.68
C LEU A 35 -0.17 -6.96 1.82
N GLU A 36 0.26 -7.65 2.87
CA GLU A 36 -0.22 -9.00 3.20
C GLU A 36 -1.75 -9.01 3.43
N ARG A 37 -2.30 -8.01 4.13
CA ARG A 37 -3.77 -7.85 4.31
C ARG A 37 -4.51 -7.60 3.01
N LEU A 38 -3.86 -6.96 2.03
CA LEU A 38 -4.38 -6.77 0.67
C LEU A 38 -4.20 -8.02 -0.20
N GLY A 39 -3.61 -9.08 0.36
CA GLY A 39 -3.40 -10.37 -0.28
C GLY A 39 -2.19 -10.43 -1.19
N TYR A 40 -1.21 -9.52 -1.05
CA TYR A 40 0.07 -9.61 -1.76
C TYR A 40 0.99 -10.61 -1.10
N ALA A 41 1.66 -11.40 -1.92
CA ALA A 41 2.71 -12.29 -1.47
C ALA A 41 3.98 -11.49 -1.09
N PRO A 42 4.80 -11.99 -0.16
CA PRO A 42 6.06 -11.34 0.22
C PRO A 42 6.98 -11.04 -0.99
N GLU A 43 6.98 -11.92 -2.00
CA GLU A 43 7.79 -11.77 -3.21
C GLU A 43 7.29 -10.62 -4.09
N GLU A 44 5.97 -10.38 -4.13
CA GLU A 44 5.37 -9.27 -4.86
C GLU A 44 5.71 -7.92 -4.21
N THR A 45 5.79 -7.88 -2.87
CA THR A 45 6.05 -6.67 -2.08
C THR A 45 7.34 -5.95 -2.51
N THR A 46 8.39 -6.70 -2.84
CA THR A 46 9.68 -6.13 -3.28
C THR A 46 9.62 -5.43 -4.64
N ARG A 47 8.58 -5.70 -5.43
CA ARG A 47 8.37 -5.15 -6.78
C ARG A 47 7.37 -3.99 -6.78
N LEU A 48 6.80 -3.65 -5.65
CA LEU A 48 5.86 -2.56 -5.49
C LEU A 48 6.58 -1.33 -4.94
N THR A 49 6.14 -0.15 -5.39
CA THR A 49 6.45 1.11 -4.72
C THR A 49 5.24 1.51 -3.90
N VAL A 50 5.47 1.78 -2.61
CA VAL A 50 4.43 2.24 -1.68
C VAL A 50 4.77 3.66 -1.25
N LEU A 51 3.82 4.57 -1.45
CA LEU A 51 3.88 5.92 -0.92
C LEU A 51 2.93 6.01 0.27
N VAL A 52 3.40 6.59 1.36
CA VAL A 52 2.59 6.93 2.53
C VAL A 52 2.63 8.45 2.65
N ASP A 53 1.47 9.08 2.49
CA ASP A 53 1.31 10.54 2.42
C ASP A 53 2.28 11.18 1.39
N GLY A 54 2.39 10.55 0.22
CA GLY A 54 3.26 10.98 -0.88
C GLY A 54 4.74 10.65 -0.72
N THR A 55 5.18 10.10 0.42
CA THR A 55 6.59 9.74 0.65
C THR A 55 6.80 8.24 0.47
N ARG A 56 7.83 7.85 -0.30
CA ARG A 56 8.18 6.43 -0.48
C ARG A 56 8.56 5.79 0.85
N ARG A 57 7.99 4.61 1.11
CA ARG A 57 8.29 3.79 2.28
C ARG A 57 8.74 2.39 1.87
N GLY A 58 9.72 1.87 2.59
CA GLY A 58 10.15 0.49 2.54
C GLY A 58 9.19 -0.45 3.28
N PRO A 59 9.37 -1.77 3.13
CA PRO A 59 8.46 -2.79 3.68
C PRO A 59 8.36 -2.78 5.21
N ASP A 60 9.43 -2.35 5.89
CA ASP A 60 9.50 -2.35 7.35
C ASP A 60 9.16 -0.99 7.97
N GLU A 61 9.00 0.05 7.16
CA GLU A 61 8.62 1.37 7.62
C GLU A 61 7.12 1.40 8.00
N PRO A 62 6.75 2.24 8.99
CA PRO A 62 5.39 2.28 9.49
C PRO A 62 4.44 3.01 8.54
N VAL A 63 3.21 2.51 8.46
CA VAL A 63 2.03 3.19 7.94
C VAL A 63 1.27 3.74 9.15
N PRO A 64 1.25 5.07 9.35
CA PRO A 64 0.47 5.68 10.42
C PRO A 64 -1.02 5.46 10.21
N ASP A 65 -1.74 5.46 11.33
CA ASP A 65 -3.19 5.50 11.31
C ASP A 65 -3.71 6.76 10.58
N GLY A 66 -4.75 6.58 9.75
CA GLY A 66 -5.36 7.65 8.96
C GLY A 66 -4.57 8.09 7.72
N ALA A 67 -3.43 7.48 7.43
CA ALA A 67 -2.60 7.83 6.28
C ALA A 67 -3.28 7.52 4.93
N ARG A 68 -2.86 8.25 3.89
CA ARG A 68 -3.12 7.91 2.50
C ARG A 68 -1.97 7.05 1.98
N VAL A 69 -2.31 5.89 1.43
CA VAL A 69 -1.35 4.92 0.89
C VAL A 69 -1.56 4.79 -0.60
N GLU A 70 -0.51 4.94 -1.40
CA GLU A 70 -0.54 4.68 -2.84
C GLU A 70 0.33 3.48 -3.15
N ILE A 71 -0.20 2.50 -3.87
CA ILE A 71 0.50 1.31 -4.33
C ILE A 71 0.63 1.39 -5.84
N LEU A 72 1.86 1.36 -6.33
CA LEU A 72 2.17 1.44 -7.75
C LEU A 72 3.26 0.45 -8.15
N LEU A 73 3.24 0.04 -9.42
CA LEU A 73 4.37 -0.64 -10.04
C LEU A 73 5.41 0.39 -10.46
N PRO A 74 6.71 0.18 -10.17
CA PRO A 74 7.77 1.01 -10.70
C PRO A 74 7.79 0.84 -12.22
N VAL A 75 7.34 1.87 -12.94
CA VAL A 75 7.48 1.96 -14.39
C VAL A 75 8.77 2.73 -14.69
N GLY A 76 9.71 2.09 -15.38
CA GLY A 76 10.85 2.78 -15.95
C GLY A 76 10.38 3.57 -17.16
N GLY A 77 10.21 4.88 -17.00
CA GLY A 77 10.09 5.79 -18.13
C GLY A 77 11.45 5.89 -18.83
N GLY A 78 11.49 5.60 -20.12
CA GLY A 78 12.65 5.89 -20.98
C GLY A 78 12.84 7.38 -21.22
#